data_AF-A0A661IPD5-F1
#
_entry.id   AF-A0A661IPD5-F1
#
_cell.length_a   1.000
_cell.length_b   1.000
_cell.length_c   1.000
_cell.angle_alpha   90.00
_cell.angle_beta   90.00
_cell.angle_gamma   90.00
#
_symmetry.space_group_name_H-M   'P 1'
#
loop_
_entity.id
_entity.type
_entity.pdbx_description
1 polymer ?
#
loop_
_entity_poly.entity_id
_entity_poly.type
_entity_poly.pdbx_seq_one_letter_code
_entity_poly.pdbx_strand_id
1 'polypeptide(L)'
;MKELLKLKNNDYQTRKGDYPKSNIPDSIDVNITKKSTIVEFTFKNTTENDAINWYDKSKEYKTIQNYSKDYDIQITTEQDGDYPDDWVLLSISLIKKVITKVSSSTKKVKDTKTSNTGYSYCYILSTKEQRELIDLTKHKTKLQKIIKDFFGDKLESVEFTKESYTLKLKDEFLIANRRRLGRLISDGSNLKQYVRTVSYNGGQDKSGQLFRIKKEV
;
A
#
# COMPACT_ATOMS: atom_id res chain seq x y z
N MET A 1 9.66 18.35 -7.43
CA MET A 1 9.44 16.94 -7.06
C MET A 1 10.29 16.46 -5.87
N LYS A 2 11.58 16.81 -5.74
CA LYS A 2 12.39 16.43 -4.55
C LYS A 2 11.77 16.84 -3.20
N GLU A 3 11.11 18.00 -3.15
CA GLU A 3 10.39 18.45 -1.94
C GLU A 3 9.24 17.52 -1.53
N LEU A 4 8.57 16.87 -2.49
CA LEU A 4 7.50 15.92 -2.15
C LEU A 4 8.05 14.68 -1.45
N LEU A 5 9.24 14.20 -1.82
CA LEU A 5 9.86 13.05 -1.12
C LEU A 5 10.12 13.32 0.37
N LYS A 6 10.25 14.58 0.78
CA LYS A 6 10.40 14.95 2.20
C LYS A 6 9.11 14.77 2.99
N LEU A 7 7.96 14.64 2.32
CA LEU A 7 6.68 14.36 2.95
C LEU A 7 6.56 12.91 3.40
N LYS A 8 7.39 12.00 2.86
CA LYS A 8 7.35 10.58 3.22
C LYS A 8 7.50 10.42 4.73
N ASN A 9 6.52 9.77 5.34
CA ASN A 9 6.55 9.41 6.75
C ASN A 9 5.91 8.04 6.94
N ASN A 10 6.45 7.26 7.87
CA ASN A 10 5.84 6.04 8.34
C ASN A 10 5.58 6.20 9.85
N ASP A 11 4.46 6.87 10.18
CA ASP A 11 4.16 7.31 11.54
C ASP A 11 3.95 6.12 12.51
N TYR A 12 3.68 4.92 11.98
CA TYR A 12 3.70 3.70 12.79
C TYR A 12 5.04 3.49 13.53
N GLN A 13 6.18 3.86 12.92
CA GLN A 13 7.50 3.70 13.55
C GLN A 13 7.80 4.80 14.59
N THR A 14 7.31 6.03 14.38
CA THR A 14 7.48 7.16 15.31
C THR A 14 6.60 7.02 16.55
N ARG A 15 5.47 6.31 16.44
CA ARG A 15 4.51 6.06 17.53
C ARG A 15 4.86 4.89 18.46
N LYS A 16 6.02 4.23 18.28
CA LYS A 16 6.46 3.07 19.10
C LYS A 16 5.40 1.96 19.23
N GLY A 17 4.51 1.81 18.25
CA GLY A 17 3.43 0.81 18.27
C GLY A 17 2.13 1.24 18.95
N ASP A 18 1.94 2.51 19.27
CA ASP A 18 0.65 3.03 19.72
C ASP A 18 -0.41 2.94 18.62
N TYR A 19 -1.66 2.68 19.02
CA TYR A 19 -2.79 2.57 18.10
C TYR A 19 -3.01 3.91 17.36
N PRO A 20 -3.28 3.89 16.04
CA PRO A 20 -3.51 5.10 15.26
C PRO A 20 -4.62 6.00 15.82
N LYS A 21 -4.40 7.32 15.78
CA LYS A 21 -5.39 8.33 16.18
C LYS A 21 -6.19 8.82 14.98
N SER A 22 -7.44 9.21 15.23
CA SER A 22 -8.29 9.90 14.24
C SER A 22 -7.65 11.21 13.78
N ASN A 23 -7.88 11.61 12.52
CA ASN A 23 -7.47 12.88 11.91
C ASN A 23 -5.95 13.11 11.87
N ILE A 24 -5.16 12.04 11.91
CA ILE A 24 -3.71 12.08 11.74
C ILE A 24 -3.32 10.93 10.81
N PRO A 25 -2.61 11.19 9.70
CA PRO A 25 -2.18 10.12 8.81
C PRO A 25 -1.19 9.20 9.54
N ASP A 26 -1.45 7.90 9.48
CA ASP A 26 -0.54 6.83 9.89
C ASP A 26 0.69 6.73 9.00
N SER A 27 0.55 7.04 7.72
CA SER A 27 1.67 7.08 6.81
C SER A 27 1.41 8.03 5.66
N ILE A 28 2.50 8.57 5.15
CA ILE A 28 2.55 9.35 3.92
C ILE A 28 3.56 8.66 3.02
N ASP A 29 3.12 8.16 1.87
CA ASP A 29 4.03 7.64 0.84
C ASP A 29 4.00 8.55 -0.38
N VAL A 30 5.12 8.57 -1.10
CA VAL A 30 5.28 9.40 -2.30
C VAL A 30 5.89 8.55 -3.40
N ASN A 31 5.10 8.28 -4.42
CA ASN A 31 5.56 7.57 -5.60
C ASN A 31 5.76 8.55 -6.74
N ILE A 32 6.99 8.63 -7.26
CA ILE A 32 7.35 9.51 -8.37
C ILE A 32 7.76 8.62 -9.54
N THR A 33 6.92 8.60 -10.57
CA THR A 33 7.23 7.96 -11.84
C THR A 33 7.53 9.01 -12.91
N LYS A 34 7.96 8.57 -14.09
CA LYS A 34 8.18 9.47 -15.24
C LYS A 34 6.88 10.15 -15.72
N LYS A 35 5.71 9.55 -15.45
CA LYS A 35 4.42 9.99 -16.01
C LYS A 35 3.49 10.62 -14.99
N SER A 36 3.61 10.24 -13.72
CA SER A 36 2.74 10.72 -12.64
C SER A 36 3.52 10.79 -11.33
N THR A 37 3.08 11.68 -10.45
CA THR A 37 3.48 11.67 -9.05
C THR A 37 2.24 11.47 -8.20
N ILE A 38 2.28 10.53 -7.27
CA ILE A 38 1.17 10.22 -6.37
C ILE A 38 1.67 10.38 -4.94
N VAL A 39 0.94 11.14 -4.13
CA VAL A 39 1.14 11.25 -2.69
C VAL A 39 -0.03 10.57 -2.00
N GLU A 40 0.24 9.56 -1.19
CA GLU A 40 -0.76 8.73 -0.53
C GLU A 40 -0.71 8.94 0.97
N PHE A 41 -1.86 9.28 1.57
CA PHE A 41 -2.05 9.45 3.01
C PHE A 41 -2.95 8.33 3.50
N THR A 42 -2.50 7.59 4.51
CA THR A 42 -3.29 6.50 5.10
C THR A 42 -3.76 6.90 6.48
N PHE A 43 -5.05 6.77 6.76
CA PHE A 43 -5.68 7.11 8.04
C PHE A 43 -6.41 5.92 8.63
N LYS A 44 -6.56 5.91 9.95
CA LYS A 44 -7.40 4.98 10.69
C LYS A 44 -8.32 5.79 11.59
N ASN A 45 -9.53 5.28 11.87
CA ASN A 45 -10.53 6.00 12.67
C ASN A 45 -10.85 7.39 12.10
N THR A 46 -10.80 7.55 10.78
CA THR A 46 -10.97 8.83 10.09
C THR A 46 -11.84 8.54 8.88
N THR A 47 -12.89 9.33 8.67
CA THR A 47 -13.75 9.18 7.48
C THR A 47 -13.08 9.77 6.24
N GLU A 48 -13.57 9.44 5.05
CA GLU A 48 -13.07 10.04 3.80
C GLU A 48 -13.17 11.57 3.81
N ASN A 49 -14.30 12.10 4.28
CA ASN A 49 -14.51 13.55 4.40
C ASN A 49 -13.53 14.19 5.41
N ASP A 50 -13.27 13.53 6.53
CA ASP A 50 -12.33 14.03 7.53
C ASP A 50 -10.88 14.00 7.01
N ALA A 51 -10.51 12.99 6.23
CA ALA A 51 -9.21 12.90 5.59
C ALA A 51 -8.99 14.06 4.59
N ILE A 52 -10.01 14.39 3.80
CA ILE A 52 -9.99 15.55 2.90
C ILE A 52 -9.89 16.85 3.71
N ASN A 53 -10.72 17.02 4.74
CA ASN A 53 -10.70 18.20 5.61
C ASN A 53 -9.35 18.40 6.31
N TRP A 54 -8.69 17.31 6.71
CA TRP A 54 -7.33 17.35 7.25
C TRP A 54 -6.35 17.84 6.18
N TYR A 55 -6.43 17.27 4.97
CA TYR A 55 -5.52 17.61 3.88
C TYR A 55 -5.58 19.09 3.55
N ASP A 56 -6.77 19.66 3.37
CA ASP A 56 -6.94 21.07 3.01
C ASP A 56 -6.35 22.05 4.04
N LYS A 57 -6.22 21.62 5.31
CA LYS A 57 -5.62 22.39 6.41
C LYS A 57 -4.14 22.06 6.65
N SER A 58 -3.62 21.02 6.00
CA SER A 58 -2.29 20.48 6.25
C SER A 58 -1.17 21.33 5.65
N LYS A 59 0.06 21.12 6.13
CA LYS A 59 1.26 21.71 5.50
C LYS A 59 1.60 21.01 4.18
N GLU A 60 1.17 19.75 4.03
CA GLU A 60 1.36 18.92 2.86
C GLU A 60 0.57 19.48 1.67
N TYR A 61 -0.67 19.94 1.90
CA TYR A 61 -1.47 20.65 0.90
C TYR A 61 -0.71 21.85 0.33
N LYS A 62 -0.15 22.72 1.17
CA LYS A 62 0.65 23.87 0.71
C LYS A 62 1.83 23.42 -0.15
N THR A 63 2.49 22.33 0.23
CA THR A 63 3.64 21.79 -0.50
C THR A 63 3.24 21.24 -1.87
N ILE A 64 2.11 20.55 -1.95
CA ILE A 64 1.58 19.97 -3.19
C ILE A 64 1.01 21.05 -4.11
N GLN A 65 0.31 22.05 -3.57
CA GLN A 65 -0.28 23.15 -4.34
C GLN A 65 0.75 24.02 -5.05
N ASN A 66 2.00 24.06 -4.60
CA ASN A 66 3.09 24.73 -5.31
C ASN A 66 3.32 24.16 -6.73
N TYR A 67 2.81 22.97 -7.04
CA TYR A 67 2.91 22.34 -8.35
C TYR A 67 1.67 22.54 -9.23
N SER A 68 0.60 23.17 -8.73
CA SER A 68 -0.67 23.37 -9.45
C SER A 68 -0.55 24.16 -10.75
N LYS A 69 0.52 24.96 -10.91
CA LYS A 69 0.81 25.68 -12.16
C LYS A 69 1.10 24.73 -13.32
N ASP A 70 1.88 23.68 -13.07
CA ASP A 70 2.40 22.77 -14.11
C ASP A 70 1.70 21.40 -14.11
N TYR A 71 0.90 21.12 -13.08
CA TYR A 71 0.23 19.84 -12.88
C TYR A 71 -1.25 20.03 -12.58
N ASP A 72 -2.08 19.13 -13.10
CA ASP A 72 -3.44 18.90 -12.63
C ASP A 72 -3.36 18.04 -11.37
N ILE A 73 -4.00 18.49 -10.31
CA ILE A 73 -4.01 17.83 -9.00
C ILE A 73 -5.37 17.16 -8.84
N GLN A 74 -5.39 15.84 -8.78
CA GLN A 74 -6.59 15.04 -8.55
C GLN A 74 -6.55 14.45 -7.14
N ILE A 75 -7.70 14.48 -6.47
CA ILE A 75 -7.87 13.98 -5.11
C ILE A 75 -8.87 12.83 -5.18
N THR A 76 -8.52 11.70 -4.58
CA THR A 76 -9.40 10.53 -4.48
C THR A 76 -9.30 9.93 -3.08
N THR A 77 -10.41 9.39 -2.58
CA THR A 77 -10.46 8.64 -1.32
C THR A 77 -10.97 7.23 -1.55
N GLU A 78 -10.50 6.29 -0.74
CA GLU A 78 -11.04 4.92 -0.66
C GLU A 78 -11.03 4.45 0.80
N GLN A 79 -12.16 3.98 1.29
CA GLN A 79 -12.31 3.31 2.58
C GLN A 79 -12.30 1.78 2.43
N ASP A 80 -11.57 1.07 3.30
CA ASP A 80 -11.34 -0.39 3.18
C ASP A 80 -12.44 -1.27 3.82
N GLY A 81 -13.57 -0.68 4.21
CA GLY A 81 -14.74 -1.37 4.76
C GLY A 81 -15.86 -0.41 5.15
N ASP A 82 -16.90 -0.96 5.78
CA ASP A 82 -18.15 -0.24 6.07
C ASP A 82 -18.20 0.35 7.50
N TYR A 83 -17.13 0.21 8.30
CA TYR A 83 -17.10 0.68 9.67
C TYR A 83 -16.40 2.05 9.81
N PRO A 84 -16.86 2.93 10.72
CA PRO A 84 -16.24 4.23 10.96
C PRO A 84 -14.77 4.17 11.41
N ASP A 85 -14.35 3.03 11.95
CA ASP A 85 -12.97 2.80 12.37
C ASP A 85 -12.11 2.17 11.27
N ASP A 86 -12.63 1.89 10.08
CA ASP A 86 -11.86 1.34 8.96
C ASP A 86 -10.77 2.30 8.46
N TRP A 87 -9.87 1.77 7.64
CA TRP A 87 -8.79 2.55 7.07
C TRP A 87 -9.31 3.40 5.91
N VAL A 88 -8.78 4.60 5.79
CA VAL A 88 -9.03 5.51 4.66
C VAL A 88 -7.71 5.81 3.97
N LEU A 89 -7.69 5.66 2.65
CA LEU A 89 -6.62 6.09 1.78
C LEU A 89 -7.06 7.38 1.09
N LEU A 90 -6.28 8.45 1.26
CA LEU A 90 -6.40 9.67 0.48
C LEU A 90 -5.21 9.75 -0.49
N SER A 91 -5.49 9.76 -1.79
CA SER A 91 -4.47 9.81 -2.83
C SER A 91 -4.54 11.12 -3.60
N ILE A 92 -3.38 11.78 -3.71
CA ILE A 92 -3.20 13.03 -4.44
C ILE A 92 -2.33 12.78 -5.66
N SER A 93 -2.94 12.79 -6.84
CA SER A 93 -2.26 12.55 -8.11
C SER A 93 -1.91 13.86 -8.80
N LEU A 94 -0.63 14.07 -9.10
CA LEU A 94 -0.11 15.18 -9.90
C LEU A 94 0.14 14.66 -11.32
N ILE A 95 -0.70 15.13 -12.25
CA ILE A 95 -0.64 14.79 -13.66
C ILE A 95 -0.11 15.99 -14.42
N LYS A 96 0.99 15.83 -15.16
CA LYS A 96 1.62 16.97 -15.84
C LYS A 96 0.67 17.55 -16.89
N LYS A 97 0.41 18.86 -16.82
CA LYS A 97 -0.38 19.55 -17.82
C LYS A 97 0.32 19.44 -19.17
N VAL A 98 -0.40 18.96 -20.18
CA VAL A 98 0.12 18.95 -21.54
C VAL A 98 0.03 20.37 -22.07
N ILE A 99 1.16 21.08 -22.13
CA ILE A 99 1.23 22.36 -22.84
C ILE A 99 1.08 22.04 -24.33
N THR A 100 -0.11 22.22 -24.87
CA THR A 100 -0.36 22.08 -26.31
C THR A 100 0.20 23.32 -27.01
N LYS A 101 1.50 23.32 -27.31
CA LYS A 101 2.01 24.13 -28.42
C LYS A 101 1.65 23.39 -29.70
N VAL A 102 0.69 23.92 -30.43
CA VAL A 102 0.34 23.45 -31.76
C VAL A 102 1.55 23.65 -32.66
N SER A 103 2.26 22.58 -32.98
CA SER A 103 2.98 22.48 -34.25
C SER A 103 2.79 21.08 -34.83
N SER A 104 2.32 21.10 -36.08
CA SER A 104 2.12 19.97 -36.95
C SER A 104 3.42 19.23 -37.23
N SER A 105 3.48 17.92 -36.97
CA SER A 105 4.02 16.93 -37.92
C SER A 105 3.91 15.51 -37.37
N THR A 106 3.39 14.64 -38.21
CA THR A 106 3.21 13.20 -38.06
C THR A 106 4.55 12.49 -37.89
N LYS A 107 4.65 11.52 -36.97
CA LYS A 107 5.35 10.24 -37.20
C LYS A 107 5.02 9.23 -36.10
N LYS A 108 4.37 8.13 -36.51
CA LYS A 108 4.32 6.87 -35.77
C LYS A 108 5.75 6.34 -35.60
N VAL A 109 6.15 6.02 -34.37
CA VAL A 109 7.24 5.08 -34.11
C VAL A 109 6.83 4.17 -32.95
N LYS A 110 6.71 2.88 -33.28
CA LYS A 110 6.76 1.76 -32.34
C LYS A 110 8.13 1.78 -31.68
N ASP A 111 8.19 1.71 -30.36
CA ASP A 111 9.36 1.16 -29.68
C ASP A 111 8.92 0.26 -28.53
N THR A 112 8.94 -1.02 -28.83
CA THR A 112 8.96 -2.13 -27.90
C THR A 112 10.39 -2.26 -27.39
N LYS A 113 10.61 -2.10 -26.09
CA LYS A 113 11.77 -2.69 -25.39
C LYS A 113 11.36 -3.08 -23.97
N THR A 114 10.81 -4.28 -23.90
CA THR A 114 10.67 -5.14 -22.71
C THR A 114 12.04 -5.37 -22.08
N SER A 115 12.31 -4.73 -20.94
CA SER A 115 13.25 -5.25 -19.94
C SER A 115 12.40 -5.78 -18.79
N ASN A 116 12.07 -7.06 -18.87
CA ASN A 116 11.20 -7.74 -17.93
C ASN A 116 11.97 -8.03 -16.63
N THR A 117 11.99 -7.08 -15.71
CA THR A 117 12.38 -7.30 -14.32
C THR A 117 11.18 -6.96 -13.46
N GLY A 118 10.25 -7.92 -13.35
CA GLY A 118 9.09 -7.81 -12.48
C GLY A 118 9.51 -7.58 -11.02
N TYR A 119 8.61 -7.00 -10.23
CA TYR A 119 8.84 -6.71 -8.83
C TYR A 119 8.62 -7.98 -8.00
N SER A 120 9.60 -8.34 -7.16
CA SER A 120 9.52 -9.51 -6.27
C SER A 120 9.31 -9.08 -4.83
N TYR A 121 8.30 -9.64 -4.17
CA TYR A 121 8.00 -9.37 -2.76
C TYR A 121 7.86 -10.68 -1.98
N CYS A 122 8.77 -10.92 -1.04
CA CYS A 122 8.69 -12.06 -0.14
C CYS A 122 8.05 -11.66 1.20
N TYR A 123 6.92 -12.28 1.53
CA TYR A 123 6.21 -12.11 2.78
C TYR A 123 6.38 -13.35 3.64
N ILE A 124 6.79 -13.16 4.90
CA ILE A 124 6.95 -14.23 5.87
C ILE A 124 5.98 -14.01 7.04
N LEU A 125 5.50 -15.11 7.62
CA LEU A 125 4.76 -15.07 8.87
C LEU A 125 5.55 -14.28 9.92
N SER A 126 4.88 -13.35 10.60
CA SER A 126 5.53 -12.32 11.42
C SER A 126 6.31 -12.92 12.59
N THR A 127 5.67 -13.79 13.37
CA THR A 127 6.23 -14.32 14.63
C THR A 127 6.73 -15.77 14.49
N LYS A 128 7.51 -16.22 15.48
CA LYS A 128 8.05 -17.60 15.49
C LYS A 128 6.93 -18.61 15.75
N GLU A 129 6.02 -18.27 16.65
CA GLU A 129 4.85 -19.07 17.03
C GLU A 129 3.91 -19.25 15.84
N GLN A 130 3.70 -18.19 15.05
CA GLN A 130 2.96 -18.30 13.78
C GLN A 130 3.63 -19.28 12.81
N ARG A 131 4.97 -19.25 12.69
CA ARG A 131 5.73 -20.17 11.84
C ARG A 131 5.71 -21.63 12.33
N GLU A 132 5.54 -21.83 13.63
CA GLU A 132 5.38 -23.16 14.23
C GLU A 132 3.95 -23.71 14.03
N LEU A 133 2.94 -22.85 14.16
CA LEU A 133 1.52 -23.24 14.16
C LEU A 133 0.87 -23.26 12.77
N ILE A 134 1.37 -22.46 11.83
CA ILE A 134 0.78 -22.28 10.50
C ILE A 134 1.67 -22.95 9.45
N ASP A 135 1.03 -23.70 8.56
CA ASP A 135 1.65 -24.21 7.35
C ASP A 135 0.90 -23.65 6.14
N LEU A 136 1.45 -22.59 5.52
CA LEU A 136 0.80 -21.90 4.41
C LEU A 136 0.57 -22.81 3.21
N THR A 137 1.34 -23.89 3.05
CA THR A 137 1.15 -24.84 1.93
C THR A 137 -0.21 -25.55 2.02
N LYS A 138 -0.71 -25.78 3.25
CA LYS A 138 -2.05 -26.33 3.49
C LYS A 138 -3.18 -25.37 3.13
N HIS A 139 -2.88 -24.07 3.06
CA HIS A 139 -3.84 -23.02 2.69
C HIS A 139 -3.65 -22.55 1.23
N LYS A 140 -2.71 -23.14 0.48
CA LYS A 140 -2.27 -22.68 -0.84
C LYS A 140 -3.42 -22.37 -1.80
N THR A 141 -4.39 -23.27 -1.96
CA THR A 141 -5.50 -23.06 -2.91
C THR A 141 -6.32 -21.82 -2.58
N LYS A 142 -6.66 -21.61 -1.30
CA LYS A 142 -7.43 -20.44 -0.85
C LYS A 142 -6.60 -19.16 -0.98
N LEU A 143 -5.34 -19.20 -0.55
CA LEU A 143 -4.44 -18.06 -0.63
C LEU A 143 -4.17 -17.64 -2.08
N GLN A 144 -3.95 -18.62 -2.98
CA GLN A 144 -3.78 -18.35 -4.40
C GLN A 144 -5.02 -17.70 -5.02
N LYS A 145 -6.23 -18.14 -4.64
CA LYS A 145 -7.47 -17.53 -5.11
C LYS A 145 -7.55 -16.07 -4.68
N ILE A 146 -7.38 -15.79 -3.39
CA ILE A 146 -7.43 -14.43 -2.84
C ILE A 146 -6.40 -13.51 -3.52
N ILE A 147 -5.16 -13.98 -3.68
CA ILE A 147 -4.08 -13.20 -4.30
C ILE A 147 -4.36 -12.97 -5.79
N LYS A 148 -4.88 -13.96 -6.52
CA LYS A 148 -5.27 -13.80 -7.93
C LYS A 148 -6.42 -12.83 -8.09
N ASP A 149 -7.46 -12.94 -7.27
CA ASP A 149 -8.62 -12.04 -7.31
C ASP A 149 -8.19 -10.60 -6.98
N PHE A 150 -7.23 -10.42 -6.06
CA PHE A 150 -6.73 -9.11 -5.67
C PHE A 150 -5.87 -8.43 -6.74
N PHE A 151 -4.95 -9.15 -7.38
CA PHE A 151 -4.01 -8.57 -8.33
C PHE A 151 -4.44 -8.67 -9.80
N GLY A 152 -5.33 -9.62 -10.12
CA GLY A 152 -5.72 -9.93 -11.50
C GLY A 152 -4.50 -10.12 -12.41
N ASP A 153 -4.52 -9.43 -13.55
CA ASP A 153 -3.49 -9.51 -14.58
C ASP A 153 -2.11 -8.98 -14.16
N LYS A 154 -2.02 -8.27 -13.02
CA LYS A 154 -0.75 -7.77 -12.49
C LYS A 154 0.11 -8.85 -11.86
N LEU A 155 -0.50 -9.97 -11.46
CA LEU A 155 0.21 -11.11 -10.89
C LEU A 155 0.88 -11.95 -11.98
N GLU A 156 2.21 -12.03 -11.95
CA GLU A 156 2.95 -12.95 -12.81
C GLU A 156 2.99 -14.34 -12.19
N SER A 157 3.38 -14.43 -10.91
CA SER A 157 3.39 -15.67 -10.17
C SER A 157 3.27 -15.45 -8.66
N VAL A 158 2.82 -16.50 -7.98
CA VAL A 158 2.88 -16.59 -6.52
C VAL A 158 3.36 -17.98 -6.11
N GLU A 159 4.40 -18.00 -5.28
CA GLU A 159 5.00 -19.20 -4.73
C GLU A 159 4.82 -19.23 -3.22
N PHE A 160 4.56 -20.42 -2.68
CA PHE A 160 4.34 -20.62 -1.24
C PHE A 160 5.37 -21.60 -0.71
N THR A 161 5.94 -21.26 0.44
CA THR A 161 6.63 -22.20 1.33
C THR A 161 5.74 -22.45 2.55
N LYS A 162 6.23 -23.23 3.51
CA LYS A 162 5.53 -23.44 4.79
C LYS A 162 5.26 -22.11 5.51
N GLU A 163 6.21 -21.18 5.48
CA GLU A 163 6.21 -19.99 6.35
C GLU A 163 6.11 -18.67 5.59
N SER A 164 6.24 -18.70 4.26
CA SER A 164 6.29 -17.51 3.43
C SER A 164 5.53 -17.68 2.12
N TYR A 165 5.22 -16.56 1.50
CA TYR A 165 4.86 -16.51 0.08
C TYR A 165 5.63 -15.42 -0.64
N THR A 166 5.94 -15.67 -1.91
CA THR A 166 6.66 -14.72 -2.75
C THR A 166 5.77 -14.36 -3.93
N LEU A 167 5.55 -13.06 -4.12
CA LEU A 167 4.81 -12.49 -5.24
C LEU A 167 5.77 -11.98 -6.30
N LYS A 168 5.52 -12.31 -7.56
CA LYS A 168 6.10 -11.61 -8.71
C LYS A 168 5.01 -10.82 -9.41
N LEU A 169 5.22 -9.51 -9.55
CA LEU A 169 4.25 -8.57 -10.10
C LEU A 169 4.84 -7.81 -11.28
N LYS A 170 3.99 -7.50 -12.26
CA LYS A 170 4.37 -6.67 -13.41
C LYS A 170 4.66 -5.22 -13.02
N ASP A 171 3.98 -4.74 -11.97
CA ASP A 171 4.04 -3.37 -11.46
C ASP A 171 4.38 -3.35 -9.96
N GLU A 172 4.75 -2.17 -9.46
CA GLU A 172 5.09 -1.96 -8.06
C GLU A 172 3.90 -2.22 -7.11
N PHE A 173 4.17 -2.90 -5.99
CA PHE A 173 3.18 -3.15 -4.93
C PHE A 173 3.17 -2.03 -3.89
N LEU A 174 2.24 -1.09 -4.02
CA LEU A 174 2.06 0.03 -3.08
C LEU A 174 1.69 -0.44 -1.66
N ILE A 175 2.15 0.28 -0.63
CA ILE A 175 2.05 -0.13 0.78
C ILE A 175 0.61 -0.33 1.24
N ALA A 176 -0.33 0.54 0.82
CA ALA A 176 -1.76 0.40 1.15
C ALA A 176 -2.34 -0.94 0.67
N ASN A 177 -1.98 -1.34 -0.56
CA ASN A 177 -2.41 -2.61 -1.15
C ASN A 177 -1.81 -3.82 -0.41
N ARG A 178 -0.62 -3.68 0.22
CA ARG A 178 -0.02 -4.75 1.05
C ARG A 178 -0.86 -5.06 2.27
N ARG A 179 -1.39 -4.02 2.92
CA ARG A 179 -2.22 -4.15 4.13
C ARG A 179 -3.60 -4.73 3.79
N ARG A 180 -4.23 -4.26 2.70
CA ARG A 180 -5.50 -4.78 2.20
C ARG A 180 -5.41 -6.27 1.85
N LEU A 181 -4.35 -6.68 1.16
CA LEU A 181 -4.11 -8.09 0.87
C LEU A 181 -3.94 -8.93 2.15
N GLY A 182 -3.21 -8.41 3.14
CA GLY A 182 -3.05 -9.06 4.44
C GLY A 182 -4.39 -9.32 5.16
N ARG A 183 -5.32 -8.36 5.12
CA ARG A 183 -6.67 -8.49 5.69
C ARG A 183 -7.51 -9.52 4.92
N LEU A 184 -7.54 -9.44 3.59
CA LEU A 184 -8.25 -10.41 2.75
C LEU A 184 -7.75 -11.84 2.97
N ILE A 185 -6.44 -12.02 3.11
CA ILE A 185 -5.87 -13.32 3.46
C ILE A 185 -6.35 -13.74 4.84
N SER A 186 -6.19 -12.89 5.86
CA SER A 186 -6.60 -13.20 7.23
C SER A 186 -8.06 -13.66 7.31
N ASP A 187 -8.98 -12.88 6.72
CA ASP A 187 -10.42 -13.11 6.77
C ASP A 187 -10.86 -14.26 5.85
N GLY A 188 -10.27 -14.38 4.64
CA GLY A 188 -10.66 -15.37 3.63
C GLY A 188 -10.01 -16.75 3.75
N SER A 189 -9.01 -16.93 4.63
CA SER A 189 -8.24 -18.19 4.75
C SER A 189 -8.36 -18.88 6.12
N ASN A 190 -9.19 -18.37 7.03
CA ASN A 190 -9.31 -18.79 8.44
C ASN A 190 -8.01 -18.60 9.26
N LEU A 191 -7.06 -17.81 8.76
CA LEU A 191 -5.82 -17.49 9.47
C LEU A 191 -6.00 -16.36 10.48
N LYS A 192 -7.15 -15.65 10.46
CA LYS A 192 -7.52 -14.59 11.42
C LYS A 192 -7.32 -14.97 12.87
N GLN A 193 -7.57 -16.23 13.22
CA GLN A 193 -7.37 -16.72 14.58
C GLN A 193 -5.94 -16.52 15.10
N TYR A 194 -4.94 -16.50 14.22
CA TYR A 194 -3.52 -16.33 14.56
C TYR A 194 -3.05 -14.87 14.55
N VAL A 195 -3.95 -13.93 14.23
CA VAL A 195 -3.65 -12.50 14.10
C VAL A 195 -3.77 -11.77 15.45
N ARG A 196 -4.28 -12.42 16.51
CA ARG A 196 -4.48 -11.80 17.84
C ARG A 196 -4.26 -12.71 19.05
N THR A 197 -3.85 -13.97 18.83
CA THR A 197 -3.80 -15.00 19.89
C THR A 197 -2.41 -15.26 20.46
N VAL A 198 -1.34 -14.69 19.89
CA VAL A 198 0.01 -14.87 20.46
C VAL A 198 0.26 -13.75 21.47
N SER A 199 0.12 -14.08 22.76
CA SER A 199 0.53 -13.25 23.87
C SER A 199 2.06 -13.32 24.04
N TYR A 200 2.71 -12.16 24.10
CA TYR A 200 4.15 -12.02 24.33
C TYR A 200 4.35 -11.42 25.73
N ASN A 201 5.08 -12.10 26.62
CA ASN A 201 5.39 -11.61 27.98
C ASN A 201 4.17 -11.08 28.76
N GLY A 202 3.02 -11.77 28.71
CA GLY A 202 1.80 -11.34 29.41
C GLY A 202 1.04 -10.17 28.78
N GLY A 203 1.48 -9.69 27.60
CA GLY A 203 0.76 -8.70 26.78
C GLY A 203 0.31 -9.28 25.44
N GLN A 204 -0.86 -8.87 24.95
CA GLN A 204 -1.34 -9.23 23.63
C GLN A 204 -0.55 -8.47 22.55
N ASP A 205 -0.03 -9.14 21.51
CA ASP A 205 0.63 -8.45 20.40
C ASP A 205 -0.33 -7.45 19.75
N LYS A 206 -0.04 -6.15 19.93
CA LYS A 206 -0.87 -5.05 19.43
C LYS A 206 -0.71 -4.81 17.93
N SER A 207 0.28 -5.44 17.28
CA SER A 207 0.53 -5.22 15.85
C SER A 207 -0.56 -5.81 14.97
N GLY A 208 -1.12 -6.95 15.37
CA GLY A 208 -2.19 -7.63 14.64
C GLY A 208 -1.80 -8.00 13.20
N GLN A 209 -0.53 -8.29 12.92
CA GLN A 209 -0.04 -8.56 11.56
C GLN A 209 0.32 -10.03 11.34
N LEU A 210 -0.33 -10.66 10.36
CA LEU A 210 -0.05 -12.04 9.96
C LEU A 210 1.26 -12.19 9.18
N PHE A 211 1.60 -11.18 8.36
CA PHE A 211 2.78 -11.21 7.49
C PHE A 211 3.59 -9.93 7.58
N ARG A 212 4.91 -10.09 7.42
CA ARG A 212 5.85 -8.99 7.22
C ARG A 212 6.70 -9.24 5.97
N ILE A 213 7.23 -8.18 5.37
CA ILE A 213 8.20 -8.32 4.27
C ILE A 213 9.49 -8.91 4.83
N LYS A 214 9.96 -9.99 4.22
CA LYS A 214 11.28 -10.56 4.47
C LYS A 214 12.30 -9.59 3.88
N LYS A 215 13.10 -8.94 4.75
CA LYS A 215 14.27 -8.20 4.28
C LYS A 215 15.26 -9.20 3.68
N GLU A 216 15.69 -8.96 2.46
CA GLU A 216 16.87 -9.62 1.93
C GLU A 216 18.07 -9.15 2.78
N VAL A 217 18.83 -10.11 3.29
CA VAL A 217 20.07 -9.87 4.05
C VAL A 217 21.21 -9.73 3.07
#